data_AF-A0A0B7JMB1-F1
#
_entry.id   AF-A0A0B7JMB1-F1
#
_cell.length_a   1.000
_cell.length_b   1.000
_cell.length_c   1.000
_cell.angle_alpha   90.00
_cell.angle_beta   90.00
_cell.angle_gamma   90.00
#
_symmetry.space_group_name_H-M   'P 1'
#
loop_
_entity.id
_entity.type
_entity.pdbx_description
1 polymer ?
#
loop_
_entity_poly.entity_id
_entity_poly.type
_entity_poly.pdbx_seq_one_letter_code
_entity_poly.pdbx_strand_id
1 'polypeptide(L)'
;MHNVVHMPSFIGQFDINAASGSTMYHIPDSYMKTLGLGIVTQVNTVQELYDKSIDYLYRSNFISKHNLTSVQAISVLLQVAHHYDQSDTICVLLAAAIRIAQCLNINRLGLDPTMNAPSTIGMSSIVSSLIEREVKKRVWWFLVRQDWLQIPFQNTCLIHFTQFNTPMPVNCFENADEMISDGRVVAQPENLFTQTSFTHVLNQVAVIIWKHQDRLCQAGFPGDLEDGLMKLYDQTTWADKELKKIYSNCASFLQYSPSLSGHKGHENAPIVPLRHLACVALLSTAHKIFTVHRHFQLRSFRDTRFAYTQLSCMSLAERSIRMIENWENTLDFEIAKRMWTTPTQIITCCITLLFALMFRFKHPLMYEYQDLRECINIGRAFIRELEPRSSIARRGARLLDALIGFDHTSTDSQDIELEIGDVIRRVAIAENSAETGDEVLDGTNEQQDELDILELWDEFVGETDLRVFEGVY
;
A
#
# COMPACT_ATOMS: atom_id res chain seq x y z
N MET A 1 9.33 7.14 4.06
CA MET A 1 9.21 6.44 2.76
C MET A 1 7.99 6.90 1.94
N HIS A 2 6.82 7.12 2.56
CA HIS A 2 5.60 7.57 1.86
C HIS A 2 5.34 9.09 1.91
N ASN A 3 6.07 9.85 2.73
CA ASN A 3 5.84 11.29 2.95
C ASN A 3 6.71 12.22 2.08
N VAL A 4 7.10 11.78 0.89
CA VAL A 4 7.95 12.57 -0.04
C VAL A 4 7.19 13.76 -0.66
N VAL A 5 5.95 13.98 -0.24
CA VAL A 5 5.02 15.00 -0.71
C VAL A 5 5.43 16.43 -0.28
N HIS A 6 6.37 16.57 0.66
CA HIS A 6 6.58 17.83 1.40
C HIS A 6 7.84 18.65 1.07
N MET A 7 8.91 18.06 0.50
CA MET A 7 10.16 18.75 0.11
C MET A 7 10.79 19.63 1.22
N PRO A 8 11.95 20.28 1.00
CA PRO A 8 12.54 21.24 1.95
C PRO A 8 11.66 22.43 2.29
N SER A 9 10.69 22.77 1.44
CA SER A 9 9.77 23.89 1.67
C SER A 9 8.94 23.72 2.95
N PHE A 10 8.59 22.49 3.32
CA PHE A 10 7.88 22.20 4.56
C PHE A 10 8.85 22.09 5.74
N ILE A 11 10.02 21.46 5.56
CA ILE A 11 11.05 21.37 6.60
C ILE A 11 11.54 22.75 7.01
N GLY A 12 11.74 23.68 6.08
CA GLY A 12 12.13 25.07 6.36
C GLY A 12 11.03 25.92 7.01
N GLN A 13 9.78 25.44 7.08
CA GLN A 13 8.68 26.11 7.77
C GLN A 13 8.55 25.70 9.25
N PHE A 14 9.21 24.62 9.66
CA PHE A 14 9.25 24.18 11.06
C PHE A 14 10.70 24.31 11.56
N ASP A 15 10.92 25.08 12.63
CA ASP A 15 12.22 25.22 13.32
C ASP A 15 12.72 23.91 13.99
N ILE A 16 12.15 22.77 13.61
CA ILE A 16 12.38 21.47 14.19
C ILE A 16 13.15 20.64 13.16
N ASN A 17 14.39 20.29 13.52
CA ASN A 17 15.23 19.29 12.83
C ASN A 17 14.64 17.87 12.96
N ALA A 18 13.36 17.67 12.65
CA ALA A 18 12.75 16.36 12.59
C ALA A 18 13.17 15.69 11.27
N ALA A 19 14.38 15.13 11.27
CA ALA A 19 15.05 14.52 10.12
C ALA A 19 14.39 13.21 9.61
N SER A 20 13.33 12.74 10.23
CA SER A 20 12.58 11.58 9.76
C SER A 20 11.27 12.06 9.17
N GLY A 21 11.11 11.99 7.84
CA GLY A 21 9.84 12.20 7.13
C GLY A 21 8.79 11.14 7.46
N SER A 22 8.53 10.94 8.75
CA SER A 22 7.69 9.93 9.39
C SER A 22 6.71 10.65 10.30
N THR A 23 5.45 10.19 10.35
CA THR A 23 4.47 10.79 11.26
C THR A 23 4.74 10.33 12.69
N MET A 24 4.26 11.09 13.68
CA MET A 24 4.42 10.78 15.11
C MET A 24 3.94 9.37 15.47
N TYR A 25 2.93 8.85 14.77
CA TYR A 25 2.43 7.47 14.93
C TYR A 25 3.54 6.41 14.78
N HIS A 26 4.44 6.60 13.82
CA HIS A 26 5.44 5.60 13.45
C HIS A 26 6.67 5.62 14.36
N ILE A 27 6.87 6.69 15.13
CA ILE A 27 8.05 6.85 15.95
C ILE A 27 7.84 6.15 17.30
N PRO A 28 8.76 5.29 17.76
CA PRO A 28 8.68 4.68 19.09
C PRO A 28 8.70 5.73 20.21
N ASP A 29 7.89 5.50 21.26
CA ASP A 29 7.76 6.43 22.40
C ASP A 29 9.11 6.67 23.10
N SER A 30 9.98 5.66 23.11
CA SER A 30 11.35 5.76 23.63
C SER A 30 12.19 6.78 22.85
N TYR A 31 12.02 6.83 21.52
CA TYR A 31 12.71 7.78 20.66
C TYR A 31 12.04 9.16 20.68
N MET A 32 10.70 9.24 20.79
CA MET A 32 10.01 10.53 20.94
C MET A 32 10.52 11.35 22.14
N LYS A 33 10.86 10.67 23.25
CA LYS A 33 11.44 11.31 24.44
C LYS A 33 12.83 11.91 24.18
N THR A 34 13.60 11.38 23.24
CA THR A 34 14.95 11.90 22.92
C THR A 34 14.91 13.11 21.99
N LEU A 35 13.80 13.32 21.27
CA LEU A 35 13.63 14.45 20.36
C LEU A 35 13.47 15.80 21.06
N GLY A 36 13.33 15.82 22.41
CA GLY A 36 13.29 17.06 23.19
C GLY A 36 12.09 17.97 22.89
N LEU A 37 11.04 17.43 22.25
CA LEU A 37 9.88 18.22 21.79
C LEU A 37 8.95 18.68 22.93
N GLY A 38 9.25 18.33 24.19
CA GLY A 38 8.38 18.60 25.34
C GLY A 38 7.02 17.87 25.28
N ILE A 39 6.84 16.97 24.32
CA ILE A 39 5.62 16.18 24.14
C ILE A 39 5.64 15.02 25.14
N VAL A 40 4.78 15.10 26.15
CA VAL A 40 4.44 13.93 26.95
C VAL A 40 3.53 13.06 26.09
N THR A 41 4.08 12.05 25.43
CA THR A 41 3.31 11.09 24.63
C THR A 41 2.37 10.32 25.56
N GLN A 42 1.10 10.74 25.61
CA GLN A 42 0.04 9.92 26.16
C GLN A 42 -0.49 9.00 25.05
N VAL A 43 -1.12 7.88 25.42
CA VAL A 43 -1.61 6.86 24.48
C VAL A 43 -2.51 7.47 23.39
N ASN A 44 -3.22 8.56 23.69
CA ASN A 44 -4.18 9.19 22.79
C ASN A 44 -3.64 10.39 22.00
N THR A 45 -2.41 10.85 22.23
CA THR A 45 -1.92 12.11 21.62
C THR A 45 -1.89 12.04 20.09
N VAL A 46 -1.56 10.88 19.50
CA VAL A 46 -1.53 10.74 18.04
C VAL A 46 -2.94 10.79 17.44
N GLN A 47 -3.92 10.17 18.11
CA GLN A 47 -5.32 10.22 17.69
C GLN A 47 -5.88 11.64 17.81
N GLU A 48 -5.60 12.35 18.90
CA GLU A 48 -5.97 13.75 19.06
C GLU A 48 -5.39 14.65 17.95
N LEU A 49 -4.13 14.44 17.56
CA LEU A 49 -3.52 15.19 16.45
C LEU A 49 -4.18 14.86 15.11
N TYR A 50 -4.54 13.60 14.88
CA TYR A 50 -5.28 13.18 13.69
C TYR A 50 -6.66 13.88 13.64
N ASP A 51 -7.44 13.79 14.71
CA ASP A 51 -8.78 14.39 14.81
C ASP A 51 -8.72 15.91 14.67
N LYS A 52 -7.74 16.57 15.29
CA LYS A 52 -7.53 18.02 15.16
C LYS A 52 -7.13 18.43 13.75
N SER A 53 -6.33 17.62 13.06
CA SER A 53 -5.93 17.89 11.68
C SER A 53 -7.15 17.84 10.74
N ILE A 54 -8.06 16.89 10.97
CA ILE A 54 -9.34 16.80 10.26
C ILE A 54 -10.22 18.03 10.58
N ASP A 55 -10.38 18.41 11.85
CA ASP A 55 -11.13 19.61 12.28
C ASP A 55 -10.57 20.89 11.60
N TYR A 56 -9.24 21.04 11.54
CA TYR A 56 -8.62 22.18 10.85
C TYR A 56 -8.84 22.18 9.34
N LEU A 57 -8.85 21.01 8.68
CA LEU A 57 -9.22 20.92 7.27
C LEU A 57 -10.63 21.45 7.05
N TYR A 58 -11.62 21.00 7.83
CA TYR A 58 -13.00 21.49 7.71
C TYR A 58 -13.15 22.97 8.06
N ARG A 59 -12.51 23.45 9.14
CA ARG A 59 -12.51 24.89 9.52
C ARG A 59 -11.88 25.78 8.47
N SER A 60 -10.88 25.28 7.74
CA SER A 60 -10.28 26.01 6.62
C SER A 60 -11.19 26.09 5.38
N ASN A 61 -12.31 25.35 5.38
CA ASN A 61 -13.23 25.20 4.26
C ASN A 61 -12.50 24.71 3.00
N PHE A 62 -11.69 23.65 3.14
CA PHE A 62 -10.82 23.12 2.07
C PHE A 62 -11.58 22.74 0.78
N ILE A 63 -12.86 22.37 0.90
CA ILE A 63 -13.76 22.05 -0.23
C ILE A 63 -14.03 23.28 -1.09
N SER A 64 -14.09 24.49 -0.50
CA SER A 64 -14.30 25.73 -1.24
C SER A 64 -13.01 26.50 -1.52
N LYS A 65 -12.02 26.39 -0.62
CA LYS A 65 -10.74 27.12 -0.67
C LYS A 65 -9.61 26.20 -1.06
N HIS A 66 -9.54 25.88 -2.35
CA HIS A 66 -8.54 24.99 -2.92
C HIS A 66 -7.12 25.53 -2.71
N ASN A 67 -6.27 24.71 -2.11
CA ASN A 67 -4.84 25.01 -1.95
C ASN A 67 -4.04 23.69 -1.88
N LEU A 68 -2.75 23.77 -2.18
CA LEU A 68 -1.87 22.60 -2.19
C LEU A 68 -1.70 21.98 -0.81
N THR A 69 -1.65 22.81 0.23
CA THR A 69 -1.43 22.38 1.62
C THR A 69 -2.55 21.47 2.12
N SER A 70 -3.81 21.71 1.74
CA SER A 70 -4.93 20.81 2.07
C SER A 70 -4.77 19.43 1.41
N VAL A 71 -4.33 19.39 0.15
CA VAL A 71 -4.06 18.12 -0.57
C VAL A 71 -2.90 17.35 0.11
N GLN A 72 -1.85 18.07 0.50
CA GLN A 72 -0.71 17.51 1.22
C GLN A 72 -1.11 16.99 2.61
N ALA A 73 -1.93 17.74 3.36
CA ALA A 73 -2.43 17.33 4.66
C ALA A 73 -3.24 16.03 4.57
N ILE A 74 -4.15 15.91 3.60
CA ILE A 74 -4.90 14.67 3.33
C ILE A 74 -3.94 13.51 3.01
N SER A 75 -2.89 13.76 2.22
CA SER A 75 -1.89 12.75 1.86
C SER A 75 -1.13 12.21 3.10
N VAL A 76 -0.88 13.05 4.10
CA VAL A 76 -0.24 12.65 5.36
C VAL A 76 -1.21 11.91 6.26
N LEU A 77 -2.46 12.35 6.34
CA LEU A 77 -3.50 11.71 7.16
C LEU A 77 -3.73 10.25 6.74
N LEU A 78 -3.60 9.93 5.46
CA LEU A 78 -3.65 8.56 4.96
C LEU A 78 -2.69 7.61 5.66
N GLN A 79 -1.51 8.08 6.07
CA GLN A 79 -0.53 7.21 6.71
C GLN A 79 -0.98 6.69 8.09
N VAL A 80 -2.02 7.29 8.66
CA VAL A 80 -2.50 6.99 10.02
C VAL A 80 -3.97 6.56 10.02
N ALA A 81 -4.79 7.05 9.08
CA ALA A 81 -6.23 6.83 9.04
C ALA A 81 -6.64 5.36 9.19
N HIS A 82 -5.98 4.45 8.46
CA HIS A 82 -6.32 3.04 8.49
C HIS A 82 -6.05 2.36 9.85
N HIS A 83 -5.19 2.92 10.69
CA HIS A 83 -4.96 2.40 12.05
C HIS A 83 -6.07 2.77 13.04
N TYR A 84 -6.90 3.74 12.68
CA TYR A 84 -8.01 4.26 13.49
C TYR A 84 -9.38 3.96 12.88
N ASP A 85 -9.48 2.96 11.99
CA ASP A 85 -10.72 2.57 11.32
C ASP A 85 -11.41 3.75 10.59
N GLN A 86 -10.59 4.65 10.05
CA GLN A 86 -11.05 5.84 9.30
C GLN A 86 -10.85 5.65 7.79
N SER A 87 -10.85 4.41 7.30
CA SER A 87 -10.58 4.07 5.90
C SER A 87 -11.59 4.73 4.95
N ASP A 88 -12.89 4.65 5.23
CA ASP A 88 -13.94 5.27 4.40
C ASP A 88 -13.76 6.79 4.33
N THR A 89 -13.55 7.41 5.50
CA THR A 89 -13.30 8.85 5.62
C THR A 89 -12.10 9.27 4.78
N ILE A 90 -10.98 8.55 4.88
CA ILE A 90 -9.79 8.92 4.12
C ILE A 90 -9.94 8.67 2.62
N CYS A 91 -10.67 7.63 2.20
CA CYS A 91 -10.99 7.39 0.79
C CYS A 91 -11.78 8.57 0.20
N VAL A 92 -12.79 9.07 0.91
CA VAL A 92 -13.56 10.26 0.49
C VAL A 92 -12.68 11.51 0.46
N LEU A 93 -11.81 11.70 1.46
CA LEU A 93 -10.87 12.82 1.48
C LEU A 93 -9.87 12.74 0.33
N LEU A 94 -9.36 11.56 -0.03
CA LEU A 94 -8.49 11.36 -1.18
C LEU A 94 -9.19 11.71 -2.50
N ALA A 95 -10.45 11.29 -2.68
CA ALA A 95 -11.26 11.69 -3.83
C ALA A 95 -11.43 13.22 -3.91
N ALA A 96 -11.69 13.88 -2.77
CA ALA A 96 -11.72 15.33 -2.70
C ALA A 96 -10.36 15.96 -3.02
N ALA A 97 -9.25 15.38 -2.53
CA ALA A 97 -7.89 15.83 -2.81
C ALA A 97 -7.54 15.73 -4.30
N ILE A 98 -7.97 14.66 -4.98
CA ILE A 98 -7.87 14.51 -6.44
C ILE A 98 -8.60 15.64 -7.15
N ARG A 99 -9.85 15.91 -6.75
CA ARG A 99 -10.65 16.99 -7.34
C ARG A 99 -10.00 18.37 -7.11
N ILE A 100 -9.53 18.65 -5.90
CA ILE A 100 -8.84 19.90 -5.55
C ILE A 100 -7.56 20.04 -6.38
N ALA A 101 -6.75 18.98 -6.52
CA ALA A 101 -5.54 19.01 -7.33
C ALA A 101 -5.84 19.29 -8.82
N GLN A 102 -6.93 18.73 -9.35
CA GLN A 102 -7.41 19.06 -10.70
C GLN A 102 -7.84 20.52 -10.83
N CYS A 103 -8.57 21.08 -9.84
CA CYS A 103 -8.94 22.50 -9.81
C CYS A 103 -7.71 23.43 -9.75
N LEU A 104 -6.63 22.98 -9.12
CA LEU A 104 -5.33 23.68 -9.08
C LEU A 104 -4.48 23.44 -10.35
N ASN A 105 -4.98 22.71 -11.34
CA ASN A 105 -4.29 22.32 -12.57
C ASN A 105 -2.98 21.54 -12.34
N ILE A 106 -2.86 20.86 -11.19
CA ILE A 106 -1.67 20.05 -10.85
C ILE A 106 -1.58 18.78 -11.72
N ASN A 107 -2.69 18.36 -12.33
CA ASN A 107 -2.74 17.29 -13.33
C ASN A 107 -2.28 17.73 -14.73
N ARG A 108 -2.05 19.03 -14.94
CA ARG A 108 -1.76 19.62 -16.27
C ARG A 108 -0.42 20.35 -16.31
N LEU A 109 0.60 19.83 -15.63
CA LEU A 109 1.91 20.49 -15.56
C LEU A 109 2.68 20.47 -16.89
N GLY A 110 2.34 19.59 -17.83
CA GLY A 110 3.04 19.46 -19.12
C GLY A 110 4.51 19.06 -19.00
N LEU A 111 5.25 19.14 -20.10
CA LEU A 111 6.69 18.86 -20.14
C LEU A 111 7.49 19.86 -19.29
N ASP A 112 8.66 19.44 -18.83
CA ASP A 112 9.53 20.34 -18.07
C ASP A 112 10.08 21.49 -18.94
N PRO A 113 10.13 22.73 -18.41
CA PRO A 113 10.58 23.87 -19.19
C PRO A 113 12.03 23.71 -19.65
N THR A 114 12.28 23.93 -20.94
CA THR A 114 13.65 24.08 -21.46
C THR A 114 14.13 25.51 -21.22
N MET A 115 15.33 25.68 -20.66
CA MET A 115 15.98 26.97 -20.33
C MET A 115 16.29 27.89 -21.53
N ASN A 116 15.69 27.67 -22.70
CA ASN A 116 15.95 28.46 -23.91
C ASN A 116 15.20 29.81 -23.92
N ALA A 117 14.40 30.12 -22.90
CA ALA A 117 13.74 31.41 -22.76
C ALA A 117 14.63 32.37 -21.93
N PRO A 118 14.94 33.58 -22.43
CA PRO A 118 15.64 34.58 -21.64
C PRO A 118 14.77 34.97 -20.43
N SER A 119 15.13 34.47 -19.25
CA SER A 119 14.38 34.72 -18.02
C SER A 119 14.75 36.09 -17.46
N THR A 120 13.79 37.02 -17.47
CA THR A 120 13.85 38.34 -16.80
C THR A 120 13.77 38.24 -15.26
N ILE A 121 13.77 37.03 -14.71
CA ILE A 121 13.53 36.71 -13.30
C ILE A 121 14.86 36.32 -12.64
N GLY A 122 15.09 36.76 -11.40
CA GLY A 122 16.29 36.43 -10.63
C GLY A 122 16.42 34.94 -10.29
N MET A 123 17.66 34.47 -10.12
CA MET A 123 18.00 33.05 -9.91
C MET A 123 17.24 32.38 -8.76
N SER A 124 17.05 33.08 -7.62
CA SER A 124 16.32 32.51 -6.47
C SER A 124 14.85 32.21 -6.78
N SER A 125 14.22 32.99 -7.66
CA SER A 125 12.83 32.78 -8.06
C SER A 125 12.71 31.65 -9.09
N ILE A 126 13.74 31.42 -9.93
CA ILE A 126 13.82 30.24 -10.80
C ILE A 126 13.93 28.98 -9.94
N VAL A 127 14.85 28.96 -8.96
CA VAL A 127 15.03 27.85 -8.02
C VAL A 127 13.72 27.52 -7.31
N SER A 128 13.06 28.53 -6.74
CA SER A 128 11.78 28.36 -6.04
C SER A 128 10.69 27.78 -6.95
N SER A 129 10.61 28.25 -8.20
CA SER A 129 9.64 27.74 -9.19
C SER A 129 9.89 26.27 -9.56
N LEU A 130 11.15 25.85 -9.67
CA LEU A 130 11.53 24.47 -9.98
C LEU A 130 11.18 23.53 -8.82
N ILE A 131 11.48 23.94 -7.59
CA ILE A 131 11.10 23.20 -6.38
C ILE A 131 9.58 23.06 -6.31
N GLU A 132 8.83 24.16 -6.44
CA GLU A 132 7.36 24.15 -6.38
C GLU A 132 6.75 23.22 -7.44
N ARG A 133 7.31 23.24 -8.66
CA ARG A 133 6.87 22.35 -9.73
C ARG A 133 7.11 20.89 -9.38
N GLU A 134 8.28 20.56 -8.84
CA GLU A 134 8.61 19.18 -8.45
C GLU A 134 7.72 18.69 -7.29
N VAL A 135 7.42 19.56 -6.32
CA VAL A 135 6.42 19.26 -5.27
C VAL A 135 5.07 18.92 -5.88
N LYS A 136 4.58 19.73 -6.83
CA LYS A 136 3.29 19.47 -7.49
C LYS A 136 3.28 18.14 -8.23
N LYS A 137 4.38 17.75 -8.90
CA LYS A 137 4.50 16.41 -9.51
C LYS A 137 4.40 15.30 -8.45
N ARG A 138 5.11 15.44 -7.33
CA ARG A 138 5.13 14.44 -6.25
C ARG A 138 3.76 14.28 -5.61
N VAL A 139 3.05 15.39 -5.39
CA VAL A 139 1.66 15.39 -4.90
C VAL A 139 0.72 14.73 -5.90
N TRP A 140 0.79 15.12 -7.18
CA TRP A 140 -0.03 14.49 -8.22
C TRP A 140 0.18 12.99 -8.28
N TRP A 141 1.44 12.55 -8.37
CA TRP A 141 1.78 11.14 -8.47
C TRP A 141 1.56 10.37 -7.17
N PHE A 142 1.54 11.03 -6.00
CA PHE A 142 1.00 10.41 -4.80
C PHE A 142 -0.46 10.04 -4.98
N LEU A 143 -1.30 10.98 -5.44
CA LEU A 143 -2.72 10.72 -5.66
C LEU A 143 -2.96 9.65 -6.74
N VAL A 144 -2.23 9.71 -7.86
CA VAL A 144 -2.27 8.68 -8.91
C VAL A 144 -1.93 7.30 -8.34
N ARG A 145 -0.87 7.20 -7.51
CA ARG A 145 -0.53 5.92 -6.86
C ARG A 145 -1.64 5.43 -5.94
N GLN A 146 -2.22 6.29 -5.11
CA GLN A 146 -3.27 5.84 -4.18
C GLN A 146 -4.53 5.41 -4.92
N ASP A 147 -4.89 6.11 -5.99
CA ASP A 147 -6.04 5.74 -6.84
C ASP A 147 -5.79 4.43 -7.59
N TRP A 148 -4.63 4.29 -8.25
CA TRP A 148 -4.38 3.12 -9.11
C TRP A 148 -4.02 1.85 -8.35
N LEU A 149 -3.37 1.95 -7.19
CA LEU A 149 -3.02 0.78 -6.39
C LEU A 149 -4.24 0.15 -5.68
N GLN A 150 -5.38 0.84 -5.70
CA GLN A 150 -6.67 0.41 -5.14
C GLN A 150 -7.59 -0.22 -6.20
N ILE A 151 -7.27 -0.09 -7.49
CA ILE A 151 -8.05 -0.67 -8.59
C ILE A 151 -8.38 -2.16 -8.38
N PRO A 152 -7.44 -3.02 -7.94
CA PRO A 152 -7.76 -4.44 -7.77
C PRO A 152 -8.91 -4.69 -6.79
N PHE A 153 -9.15 -3.79 -5.83
CA PHE A 153 -10.18 -3.94 -4.80
C PHE A 153 -11.47 -3.24 -5.21
N GLN A 154 -11.37 -2.05 -5.79
CA GLN A 154 -12.52 -1.21 -6.12
C GLN A 154 -13.07 -1.44 -7.53
N ASN A 155 -12.34 -2.15 -8.40
CA ASN A 155 -12.62 -2.31 -9.83
C ASN A 155 -12.86 -0.97 -10.58
N THR A 156 -12.40 0.16 -10.01
CA THR A 156 -12.57 1.50 -10.56
C THR A 156 -11.38 2.40 -10.24
N CYS A 157 -11.30 3.55 -10.90
CA CYS A 157 -10.33 4.61 -10.60
C CYS A 157 -10.93 5.98 -10.92
N LEU A 158 -10.46 7.02 -10.22
CA LEU A 158 -10.88 8.41 -10.41
C LEU A 158 -10.00 9.15 -11.43
N ILE A 159 -8.77 8.70 -11.64
CA ILE A 159 -7.80 9.32 -12.54
C ILE A 159 -7.56 8.40 -13.73
N HIS A 160 -8.14 8.73 -14.88
CA HIS A 160 -7.84 8.02 -16.11
C HIS A 160 -6.49 8.46 -16.71
N PHE A 161 -5.69 7.51 -17.24
CA PHE A 161 -4.35 7.78 -17.80
C PHE A 161 -4.33 8.88 -18.86
N THR A 162 -5.38 9.00 -19.68
CA THR A 162 -5.45 10.00 -20.76
C THR A 162 -5.89 11.40 -20.30
N GLN A 163 -6.22 11.59 -19.02
CA GLN A 163 -6.81 12.85 -18.51
C GLN A 163 -5.81 13.79 -17.81
N PHE A 164 -4.52 13.44 -17.81
CA PHE A 164 -3.46 14.26 -17.24
C PHE A 164 -2.18 14.20 -18.08
N ASN A 165 -1.31 15.20 -17.94
CA ASN A 165 -0.02 15.25 -18.65
C ASN A 165 1.15 15.63 -17.72
N THR A 166 0.92 15.60 -16.41
CA THR A 166 1.96 15.81 -15.40
C THR A 166 2.97 14.66 -15.40
N PRO A 167 4.26 14.92 -15.69
CA PRO A 167 5.28 13.89 -15.76
C PRO A 167 5.58 13.32 -14.37
N MET A 168 6.16 12.13 -14.33
CA MET A 168 6.61 11.50 -13.08
C MET A 168 7.64 12.38 -12.37
N PRO A 169 7.67 12.40 -11.02
CA PRO A 169 8.70 13.09 -10.26
C PRO A 169 10.10 12.61 -10.60
N VAL A 170 11.06 13.51 -10.58
CA VAL A 170 12.47 13.21 -10.82
C VAL A 170 13.07 12.57 -9.57
N ASN A 171 13.90 11.52 -9.78
CA ASN A 171 14.76 11.00 -8.72
C ASN A 171 15.84 12.04 -8.41
N CYS A 172 15.65 12.87 -7.39
CA CYS A 172 16.59 13.95 -7.05
C CYS A 172 16.87 14.00 -5.54
N PHE A 173 17.95 14.68 -5.16
CA PHE A 173 18.20 14.99 -3.75
C PHE A 173 17.20 16.00 -3.21
N GLU A 174 17.05 16.02 -1.89
CA GLU A 174 16.14 16.97 -1.22
C GLU A 174 16.81 18.32 -1.00
N ASN A 175 18.11 18.41 -0.73
CA ASN A 175 18.76 19.71 -0.52
C ASN A 175 18.66 20.58 -1.78
N ALA A 176 18.19 21.83 -1.67
CA ALA A 176 17.96 22.72 -2.81
C ALA A 176 19.23 22.97 -3.64
N ASP A 177 20.40 23.09 -2.99
CA ASP A 177 21.68 23.34 -3.66
C ASP A 177 22.18 22.11 -4.44
N GLU A 178 21.80 20.90 -4.01
CA GLU A 178 22.13 19.64 -4.70
C GLU A 178 21.06 19.23 -5.73
N MET A 179 19.81 19.63 -5.47
CA MET A 179 18.66 19.34 -6.32
C MET A 179 18.72 20.16 -7.61
N ILE A 180 19.20 21.40 -7.55
CA ILE A 180 19.12 22.34 -8.67
C ILE A 180 20.51 22.77 -9.12
N SER A 181 20.82 22.50 -10.38
CA SER A 181 22.04 22.97 -11.05
C SER A 181 21.67 23.50 -12.43
N ASP A 182 22.33 24.59 -12.86
CA ASP A 182 22.14 25.22 -14.18
C ASP A 182 20.67 25.51 -14.53
N GLY A 183 19.89 25.92 -13.52
CA GLY A 183 18.47 26.24 -13.68
C GLY A 183 17.57 25.03 -13.98
N ARG A 184 17.98 23.82 -13.58
CA ARG A 184 17.21 22.58 -13.79
C ARG A 184 17.28 21.67 -12.57
N VAL A 185 16.27 20.81 -12.42
CA VAL A 185 16.31 19.72 -11.43
C VAL A 185 17.29 18.64 -11.91
N VAL A 186 18.25 18.29 -11.08
CA VAL A 186 19.30 17.31 -11.38
C VAL A 186 18.79 15.91 -11.08
N ALA A 187 18.54 15.13 -12.14
CA ALA A 187 18.19 13.72 -12.02
C ALA A 187 19.39 12.90 -11.56
N GLN A 188 19.17 12.06 -10.56
CA GLN A 188 20.14 11.13 -10.01
C GLN A 188 19.99 9.74 -10.66
N PRO A 189 21.10 9.01 -10.87
CA PRO A 189 21.04 7.63 -11.36
C PRO A 189 20.15 6.74 -10.49
N GLU A 190 19.50 5.74 -11.08
CA GLU A 190 18.58 4.85 -10.35
C GLU A 190 19.28 4.08 -9.21
N ASN A 191 20.57 3.73 -9.41
CA ASN A 191 21.39 3.04 -8.41
C ASN A 191 21.91 3.97 -7.29
N LEU A 192 21.55 5.25 -7.31
CA LEU A 192 21.84 6.20 -6.25
C LEU A 192 20.61 6.37 -5.37
N PHE A 193 20.76 6.07 -4.08
CA PHE A 193 19.68 6.26 -3.12
C PHE A 193 19.34 7.75 -2.98
N THR A 194 18.06 8.05 -3.15
CA THR A 194 17.42 9.30 -2.75
C THR A 194 16.14 8.98 -1.97
N GLN A 195 15.58 9.99 -1.30
CA GLN A 195 14.32 9.88 -0.59
C GLN A 195 13.15 9.49 -1.52
N THR A 196 13.27 9.76 -2.83
CA THR A 196 12.25 9.43 -3.84
C THR A 196 12.40 8.05 -4.46
N SER A 197 13.53 7.36 -4.29
CA SER A 197 13.85 6.11 -5.01
C SER A 197 12.74 5.05 -4.86
N PHE A 198 12.25 4.84 -3.64
CA PHE A 198 11.16 3.88 -3.41
C PHE A 198 9.84 4.31 -4.07
N THR A 199 9.48 5.60 -3.96
CA THR A 199 8.24 6.11 -4.56
C THR A 199 8.27 6.09 -6.09
N HIS A 200 9.45 6.23 -6.70
CA HIS A 200 9.62 6.12 -8.14
C HIS A 200 9.30 4.69 -8.63
N VAL A 201 9.79 3.67 -7.93
CA VAL A 201 9.44 2.26 -8.20
C VAL A 201 7.93 2.04 -8.04
N LEU A 202 7.32 2.56 -6.96
CA LEU A 202 5.88 2.43 -6.75
C LEU A 202 5.03 3.14 -7.82
N ASN A 203 5.50 4.25 -8.40
CA ASN A 203 4.82 4.88 -9.54
C ASN A 203 4.77 3.96 -10.75
N GLN A 204 5.87 3.26 -11.03
CA GLN A 204 5.93 2.29 -12.13
C GLN A 204 5.01 1.11 -11.88
N VAL A 205 4.97 0.60 -10.65
CA VAL A 205 4.04 -0.46 -10.23
C VAL A 205 2.58 -0.02 -10.42
N ALA A 206 2.22 1.21 -10.01
CA ALA A 206 0.87 1.74 -10.19
C ALA A 206 0.45 1.78 -11.67
N VAL A 207 1.37 2.12 -12.58
CA VAL A 207 1.13 2.07 -14.04
C VAL A 207 0.81 0.63 -14.49
N ILE A 208 1.51 -0.39 -13.97
CA ILE A 208 1.23 -1.79 -14.31
C ILE A 208 -0.14 -2.22 -13.79
N ILE A 209 -0.52 -1.84 -12.57
CA ILE A 209 -1.85 -2.15 -12.01
C ILE A 209 -2.96 -1.53 -12.86
N TRP A 210 -2.84 -0.26 -13.24
CA TRP A 210 -3.81 0.39 -14.15
C TRP A 210 -3.89 -0.31 -15.51
N LYS A 211 -2.73 -0.62 -16.13
CA LYS A 211 -2.68 -1.35 -17.41
C LYS A 211 -3.28 -2.75 -17.31
N HIS A 212 -3.09 -3.44 -16.19
CA HIS A 212 -3.68 -4.75 -15.97
C HIS A 212 -5.20 -4.66 -16.03
N GLN A 213 -5.80 -3.69 -15.32
CA GLN A 213 -7.24 -3.46 -15.36
C GLN A 213 -7.74 -3.12 -16.76
N ASP A 214 -7.08 -2.18 -17.45
CA ASP A 214 -7.45 -1.79 -18.82
C ASP A 214 -7.43 -3.01 -19.78
N ARG A 215 -6.43 -3.88 -19.64
CA ARG A 215 -6.32 -5.11 -20.43
C ARG A 215 -7.38 -6.15 -20.07
N LEU A 216 -7.73 -6.29 -18.79
CA LEU A 216 -8.83 -7.16 -18.35
C LEU A 216 -10.16 -6.66 -18.93
N CYS A 217 -10.45 -5.35 -18.86
CA CYS A 217 -11.65 -4.76 -19.45
C CYS A 217 -11.72 -4.99 -20.97
N GLN A 218 -10.58 -4.85 -21.68
CA GLN A 218 -10.51 -5.12 -23.13
C GLN A 218 -10.68 -6.60 -23.48
N ALA A 219 -10.26 -7.51 -22.59
CA ALA A 219 -10.42 -8.95 -22.79
C ALA A 219 -11.88 -9.40 -22.64
N GLY A 220 -12.72 -8.62 -21.96
CA GLY A 220 -14.14 -8.88 -21.74
C GLY A 220 -14.41 -9.83 -20.57
N PHE A 221 -15.70 -10.14 -20.33
CA PHE A 221 -16.09 -11.04 -19.25
C PHE A 221 -15.92 -12.51 -19.64
N PRO A 222 -15.62 -13.40 -18.67
CA PRO A 222 -15.39 -14.81 -18.95
C PRO A 222 -16.62 -15.56 -19.49
N GLY A 223 -17.82 -14.95 -19.42
CA GLY A 223 -19.09 -15.55 -19.86
C GLY A 223 -19.33 -15.55 -21.37
N ASP A 224 -18.60 -14.76 -22.15
CA ASP A 224 -18.91 -14.56 -23.58
C ASP A 224 -18.10 -15.45 -24.54
N LEU A 225 -17.08 -16.16 -24.05
CA LEU A 225 -16.15 -16.92 -24.89
C LEU A 225 -15.67 -18.21 -24.20
N GLU A 226 -15.57 -19.31 -24.96
CA GLU A 226 -15.09 -20.62 -24.49
C GLU A 226 -13.65 -20.55 -23.90
N ASP A 227 -12.82 -19.61 -24.41
CA ASP A 227 -11.45 -19.32 -23.91
C ASP A 227 -11.35 -18.05 -23.04
N GLY A 228 -12.47 -17.40 -22.69
CA GLY A 228 -12.48 -16.07 -22.05
C GLY A 228 -11.68 -16.03 -20.75
N LEU A 229 -11.85 -17.05 -19.91
CA LEU A 229 -11.12 -17.18 -18.65
C LEU A 229 -9.60 -17.31 -18.82
N MET A 230 -9.15 -18.07 -19.82
CA MET A 230 -7.71 -18.22 -20.09
C MET A 230 -7.11 -16.91 -20.60
N LYS A 231 -7.86 -16.12 -21.38
CA LYS A 231 -7.41 -14.79 -21.81
C LYS A 231 -7.23 -13.82 -20.64
N LEU A 232 -8.13 -13.87 -19.66
CA LEU A 232 -8.00 -13.10 -18.42
C LEU A 232 -6.77 -13.55 -17.64
N TYR A 233 -6.57 -14.86 -17.53
CA TYR A 233 -5.40 -15.42 -16.88
C TYR A 233 -4.08 -15.03 -17.56
N ASP A 234 -4.06 -14.96 -18.90
CA ASP A 234 -2.91 -14.44 -19.64
C ASP A 234 -2.60 -12.99 -19.28
N GLN A 235 -3.62 -12.15 -19.01
CA GLN A 235 -3.40 -10.77 -18.56
C GLN A 235 -2.85 -10.73 -17.12
N THR A 236 -3.35 -11.59 -16.24
CA THR A 236 -2.82 -11.77 -14.88
C THR A 236 -1.35 -12.18 -14.91
N THR A 237 -0.98 -13.19 -15.70
CA THR A 237 0.42 -13.64 -15.79
C THR A 237 1.32 -12.62 -16.48
N TRP A 238 0.79 -11.81 -17.40
CA TRP A 238 1.51 -10.66 -17.95
C TRP A 238 1.82 -9.62 -16.87
N ALA A 239 0.84 -9.25 -16.04
CA ALA A 239 1.03 -8.29 -14.98
C ALA A 239 2.03 -8.78 -13.92
N ASP A 240 1.94 -10.04 -13.51
CA ASP A 240 2.92 -10.69 -12.62
C ASP A 240 4.36 -10.57 -13.17
N LYS A 241 4.57 -10.90 -14.45
CA LYS A 241 5.89 -10.81 -15.08
C LYS A 241 6.42 -9.38 -15.10
N GLU A 242 5.58 -8.40 -15.43
CA GLU A 242 5.99 -6.99 -15.47
C GLU A 242 6.28 -6.45 -14.06
N LEU A 243 5.50 -6.84 -13.05
CA LEU A 243 5.78 -6.48 -11.64
C LEU A 243 7.11 -7.07 -11.17
N LYS A 244 7.37 -8.36 -11.44
CA LYS A 244 8.64 -9.01 -11.10
C LYS A 244 9.82 -8.38 -11.83
N LYS A 245 9.62 -7.96 -13.09
CA LYS A 245 10.63 -7.26 -13.88
C LYS A 245 10.97 -5.88 -13.31
N ILE A 246 9.98 -5.12 -12.83
CA ILE A 246 10.23 -3.87 -12.11
C ILE A 246 11.08 -4.14 -10.87
N TYR A 247 10.73 -5.15 -10.08
CA TYR A 247 11.48 -5.49 -8.87
C TYR A 247 12.90 -6.00 -9.16
N SER A 248 13.11 -6.80 -10.21
CA SER A 248 14.45 -7.30 -10.57
C SER A 248 15.37 -6.20 -11.12
N ASN A 249 14.79 -5.16 -11.72
CA ASN A 249 15.54 -4.06 -12.35
C ASN A 249 15.73 -2.86 -11.43
N CYS A 250 15.06 -2.81 -10.27
CA CYS A 250 15.23 -1.71 -9.34
C CYS A 250 16.63 -1.73 -8.70
N ALA A 251 17.03 -0.63 -8.06
CA ALA A 251 18.34 -0.55 -7.42
C ALA A 251 18.56 -1.66 -6.38
N SER A 252 19.79 -2.14 -6.25
CA SER A 252 20.14 -3.25 -5.34
C SER A 252 19.76 -2.99 -3.88
N PHE A 253 19.76 -1.73 -3.44
CA PHE A 253 19.32 -1.35 -2.08
C PHE A 253 17.80 -1.47 -1.84
N LEU A 254 16.99 -1.66 -2.89
CA LEU A 254 15.57 -1.99 -2.79
C LEU A 254 15.30 -3.49 -2.99
N GLN A 255 16.33 -4.27 -3.37
CA GLN A 255 16.21 -5.71 -3.57
C GLN A 255 16.62 -6.44 -2.31
N TYR A 256 15.68 -7.19 -1.71
CA TYR A 256 15.98 -7.96 -0.52
C TYR A 256 16.98 -9.09 -0.81
N SER A 257 18.12 -9.03 -0.11
CA SER A 257 19.10 -10.10 0.03
C SER A 257 19.42 -10.33 1.52
N PRO A 258 19.50 -11.58 2.00
CA PRO A 258 19.93 -11.87 3.37
C PRO A 258 21.30 -11.29 3.73
N SER A 259 22.18 -11.12 2.75
CA SER A 259 23.53 -10.57 2.89
C SER A 259 23.62 -9.05 2.66
N LEU A 260 22.49 -8.36 2.47
CA LEU A 260 22.48 -6.93 2.18
C LEU A 260 23.02 -6.15 3.39
N SER A 261 24.23 -5.60 3.24
CA SER A 261 24.81 -4.61 4.16
C SER A 261 24.42 -3.19 3.72
N GLY A 262 24.63 -2.19 4.57
CA GLY A 262 24.25 -0.81 4.26
C GLY A 262 24.88 -0.29 2.96
N HIS A 263 24.23 0.68 2.32
CA HIS A 263 24.63 1.19 1.01
C HIS A 263 25.39 2.51 1.14
N LYS A 264 26.48 2.69 0.38
CA LYS A 264 27.12 4.00 0.21
C LYS A 264 26.44 4.75 -0.93
N GLY A 265 26.00 5.98 -0.70
CA GLY A 265 25.46 6.83 -1.77
C GLY A 265 26.54 7.16 -2.82
N HIS A 266 27.73 7.55 -2.38
CA HIS A 266 28.89 7.77 -3.24
C HIS A 266 30.18 7.43 -2.46
N GLU A 267 31.35 7.52 -3.11
CA GLU A 267 32.64 7.06 -2.56
C GLU A 267 32.95 7.60 -1.14
N ASN A 268 32.48 8.82 -0.85
CA ASN A 268 32.68 9.53 0.42
C ASN A 268 31.42 9.63 1.31
N ALA A 269 30.29 9.03 0.92
CA ALA A 269 29.06 9.07 1.71
C ALA A 269 29.12 8.12 2.90
N PRO A 270 28.46 8.45 4.03
CA PRO A 270 28.21 7.49 5.08
C PRO A 270 27.39 6.31 4.55
N ILE A 271 27.62 5.12 5.12
CA ILE A 271 26.82 3.94 4.85
C ILE A 271 25.42 4.19 5.44
N VAL A 272 24.39 4.16 4.59
CA VAL A 272 23.00 4.27 5.03
C VAL A 272 22.41 2.86 5.18
N PRO A 273 21.83 2.50 6.34
CA PRO A 273 21.18 1.20 6.52
C PRO A 273 19.85 1.15 5.77
N LEU A 274 19.87 0.69 4.52
CA LEU A 274 18.69 0.60 3.64
C LEU A 274 18.00 -0.76 3.68
N ARG A 275 18.39 -1.67 4.59
CA ARG A 275 17.82 -3.03 4.65
C ARG A 275 16.29 -3.01 4.88
N HIS A 276 15.80 -2.10 5.72
CA HIS A 276 14.37 -1.92 5.96
C HIS A 276 13.61 -1.55 4.67
N LEU A 277 14.18 -0.73 3.78
CA LEU A 277 13.60 -0.39 2.47
C LEU A 277 13.46 -1.61 1.58
N ALA A 278 14.50 -2.43 1.49
CA ALA A 278 14.47 -3.66 0.71
C ALA A 278 13.42 -4.66 1.23
N CYS A 279 13.28 -4.77 2.56
CA CYS A 279 12.25 -5.59 3.20
C CYS A 279 10.83 -5.11 2.86
N VAL A 280 10.57 -3.80 3.00
CA VAL A 280 9.27 -3.19 2.66
C VAL A 280 8.99 -3.29 1.16
N ALA A 281 10.01 -3.16 0.31
CA ALA A 281 9.87 -3.32 -1.14
C ALA A 281 9.48 -4.76 -1.53
N LEU A 282 10.06 -5.77 -0.87
CA LEU A 282 9.67 -7.16 -1.08
C LEU A 282 8.21 -7.40 -0.66
N LEU A 283 7.81 -6.95 0.54
CA LEU A 283 6.41 -7.09 1.01
C LEU A 283 5.42 -6.40 0.07
N SER A 284 5.75 -5.18 -0.35
CA SER A 284 4.94 -4.42 -1.31
C SER A 284 4.82 -5.16 -2.64
N THR A 285 5.93 -5.69 -3.17
CA THR A 285 5.94 -6.44 -4.44
C THR A 285 5.11 -7.71 -4.34
N ALA A 286 5.27 -8.49 -3.26
CA ALA A 286 4.50 -9.70 -3.00
C ALA A 286 3.00 -9.39 -2.98
N HIS A 287 2.59 -8.37 -2.23
CA HIS A 287 1.20 -7.95 -2.17
C HIS A 287 0.65 -7.52 -3.52
N LYS A 288 1.39 -6.78 -4.35
CA LYS A 288 0.91 -6.39 -5.68
C LYS A 288 0.79 -7.60 -6.62
N ILE A 289 1.66 -8.58 -6.50
CA ILE A 289 1.52 -9.85 -7.22
C ILE A 289 0.27 -10.61 -6.75
N PHE A 290 -0.01 -10.64 -5.44
CA PHE A 290 -1.23 -11.26 -4.92
C PHE A 290 -2.48 -10.58 -5.49
N THR A 291 -2.50 -9.24 -5.53
CA THR A 291 -3.66 -8.49 -6.04
C THR A 291 -3.96 -8.74 -7.52
N VAL A 292 -2.95 -8.88 -8.38
CA VAL A 292 -3.22 -9.18 -9.81
C VAL A 292 -3.68 -10.62 -10.01
N HIS A 293 -3.30 -11.52 -9.10
CA HIS A 293 -3.72 -12.92 -9.09
C HIS A 293 -5.04 -13.17 -8.38
N ARG A 294 -5.67 -12.16 -7.75
CA ARG A 294 -6.77 -12.34 -6.78
C ARG A 294 -7.83 -13.32 -7.29
N HIS A 295 -8.43 -13.06 -8.45
CA HIS A 295 -9.52 -13.88 -9.03
C HIS A 295 -9.12 -15.34 -9.35
N PHE A 296 -7.83 -15.65 -9.38
CA PHE A 296 -7.30 -16.98 -9.66
C PHE A 296 -6.70 -17.66 -8.42
N GLN A 297 -6.61 -16.98 -7.26
CA GLN A 297 -5.94 -17.53 -6.08
C GLN A 297 -6.59 -18.82 -5.59
N LEU A 298 -7.87 -18.78 -5.21
CA LEU A 298 -8.58 -19.98 -4.73
C LEU A 298 -8.73 -21.03 -5.84
N ARG A 299 -9.09 -20.58 -7.05
CA ARG A 299 -9.26 -21.45 -8.21
C ARG A 299 -8.00 -22.24 -8.56
N SER A 300 -6.83 -21.66 -8.32
CA SER A 300 -5.54 -22.32 -8.60
C SER A 300 -5.29 -23.56 -7.74
N PHE A 301 -5.96 -23.70 -6.60
CA PHE A 301 -5.91 -24.93 -5.78
C PHE A 301 -6.76 -26.07 -6.33
N ARG A 302 -7.66 -25.81 -7.28
CA ARG A 302 -8.57 -26.82 -7.86
C ARG A 302 -8.25 -27.16 -9.31
N ASP A 303 -7.73 -26.19 -10.05
CA ASP A 303 -7.52 -26.30 -11.49
C ASP A 303 -6.05 -26.07 -11.85
N THR A 304 -5.41 -27.13 -12.35
CA THR A 304 -3.99 -27.15 -12.67
C THR A 304 -3.61 -26.18 -13.80
N ARG A 305 -4.57 -25.72 -14.60
CA ARG A 305 -4.34 -24.67 -15.61
C ARG A 305 -3.86 -23.36 -14.97
N PHE A 306 -4.22 -23.11 -13.71
CA PHE A 306 -3.84 -21.92 -12.96
C PHE A 306 -2.70 -22.17 -11.95
N ALA A 307 -2.02 -23.32 -12.00
CA ALA A 307 -0.98 -23.70 -11.03
C ALA A 307 0.17 -22.69 -10.91
N TYR A 308 0.44 -21.90 -11.95
CA TYR A 308 1.44 -20.82 -11.88
C TYR A 308 1.09 -19.76 -10.82
N THR A 309 -0.19 -19.50 -10.56
CA THR A 309 -0.63 -18.60 -9.47
C THR A 309 -0.14 -19.08 -8.13
N GLN A 310 -0.28 -20.37 -7.82
CA GLN A 310 0.18 -20.95 -6.57
C GLN A 310 1.70 -20.82 -6.44
N LEU A 311 2.43 -21.23 -7.47
CA LEU A 311 3.89 -21.17 -7.48
C LEU A 311 4.40 -19.74 -7.27
N SER A 312 3.79 -18.78 -7.97
CA SER A 312 4.14 -17.36 -7.87
C SER A 312 3.85 -16.80 -6.48
N CYS A 313 2.62 -16.98 -5.98
CA CYS A 313 2.17 -16.34 -4.76
C CYS A 313 2.79 -16.97 -3.51
N MET A 314 2.89 -18.30 -3.45
CA MET A 314 3.38 -18.98 -2.25
C MET A 314 4.86 -18.77 -2.01
N SER A 315 5.69 -18.85 -3.06
CA SER A 315 7.13 -18.60 -2.92
C SER A 315 7.42 -17.19 -2.41
N LEU A 316 6.62 -16.19 -2.81
CA LEU A 316 6.72 -14.82 -2.33
C LEU A 316 6.18 -14.65 -0.91
N ALA A 317 5.08 -15.32 -0.56
CA ALA A 317 4.52 -15.28 0.79
C ALA A 317 5.49 -15.88 1.82
N GLU A 318 6.01 -17.09 1.56
CA GLU A 318 7.00 -17.74 2.43
C GLU A 318 8.27 -16.89 2.58
N ARG A 319 8.81 -16.40 1.45
CA ARG A 319 10.01 -15.55 1.48
C ARG A 319 9.78 -14.27 2.28
N SER A 320 8.61 -13.65 2.15
CA SER A 320 8.28 -12.43 2.87
C SER A 320 8.14 -12.67 4.38
N ILE A 321 7.53 -13.78 4.77
CA ILE A 321 7.38 -14.15 6.18
C ILE A 321 8.71 -14.54 6.83
N ARG A 322 9.54 -15.36 6.19
CA ARG A 322 10.88 -15.69 6.73
C ARG A 322 11.79 -14.46 6.79
N MET A 323 11.55 -13.48 5.91
CA MET A 323 12.27 -12.22 5.93
C MET A 323 11.92 -11.38 7.17
N ILE A 324 10.66 -11.35 7.63
CA ILE A 324 10.27 -10.56 8.82
C ILE A 324 10.82 -11.11 10.13
N GLU A 325 11.07 -12.41 10.21
CA GLU A 325 11.72 -13.05 11.37
C GLU A 325 13.10 -12.44 11.68
N ASN A 326 13.78 -11.94 10.65
CA ASN A 326 15.12 -11.38 10.73
C ASN A 326 15.15 -9.84 10.81
N TRP A 327 14.02 -9.21 11.18
CA TRP A 327 13.94 -7.77 11.37
C TRP A 327 14.71 -7.33 12.62
N GLU A 328 15.51 -6.28 12.47
CA GLU A 328 16.35 -5.77 13.53
C GLU A 328 15.56 -4.84 14.45
N ASN A 329 15.98 -4.73 15.71
CA ASN A 329 15.42 -3.77 16.67
C ASN A 329 16.06 -2.37 16.46
N THR A 330 15.87 -1.79 15.28
CA THR A 330 16.33 -0.43 14.94
C THR A 330 15.15 0.51 14.68
N LEU A 331 15.40 1.82 14.77
CA LEU A 331 14.35 2.83 14.53
C LEU A 331 13.68 2.68 13.16
N ASP A 332 14.45 2.41 12.11
CA ASP A 332 13.91 2.32 10.75
C ASP A 332 13.00 1.09 10.57
N PHE A 333 13.36 -0.04 11.16
CA PHE A 333 12.52 -1.24 11.17
C PHE A 333 11.28 -1.03 12.04
N GLU A 334 11.38 -0.38 13.20
CA GLU A 334 10.22 -0.03 14.02
C GLU A 334 9.23 0.89 13.30
N ILE A 335 9.74 1.89 12.55
CA ILE A 335 8.92 2.73 11.68
C ILE A 335 8.25 1.87 10.60
N ALA A 336 9.00 0.98 9.95
CA ALA A 336 8.48 0.09 8.91
C ALA A 336 7.39 -0.86 9.45
N LYS A 337 7.56 -1.43 10.65
CA LYS A 337 6.55 -2.29 11.32
C LYS A 337 5.21 -1.56 11.46
N ARG A 338 5.27 -0.27 11.79
CA ARG A 338 4.11 0.56 12.10
C ARG A 338 3.45 1.20 10.88
N MET A 339 4.02 1.07 9.68
CA MET A 339 3.33 1.53 8.48
C MET A 339 2.10 0.67 8.25
N TRP A 340 0.91 1.26 8.04
CA TRP A 340 -0.35 0.50 7.83
C TRP A 340 -0.29 -0.55 6.72
N THR A 341 0.55 -0.32 5.70
CA THR A 341 0.76 -1.27 4.63
C THR A 341 1.43 -2.56 5.10
N THR A 342 2.33 -2.48 6.08
CA THR A 342 3.11 -3.64 6.57
C THR A 342 2.24 -4.72 7.20
N PRO A 343 1.39 -4.44 8.23
CA PRO A 343 0.50 -5.45 8.78
C PRO A 343 -0.46 -5.96 7.71
N THR A 344 -1.02 -5.10 6.85
CA THR A 344 -1.88 -5.51 5.73
C THR A 344 -1.19 -6.55 4.85
N GLN A 345 0.05 -6.26 4.40
CA GLN A 345 0.84 -7.15 3.54
C GLN A 345 1.19 -8.48 4.21
N ILE A 346 1.50 -8.46 5.51
CA ILE A 346 1.82 -9.68 6.27
C ILE A 346 0.58 -10.54 6.46
N ILE A 347 -0.58 -9.94 6.75
CA ILE A 347 -1.84 -10.68 6.85
C ILE A 347 -2.17 -11.34 5.50
N THR A 348 -2.03 -10.62 4.37
CA THR A 348 -2.24 -11.20 3.04
C THR A 348 -1.28 -12.36 2.74
N CYS A 349 0.00 -12.26 3.16
CA CYS A 349 0.94 -13.38 3.08
C CYS A 349 0.43 -14.59 3.88
N CYS A 350 0.04 -14.38 5.14
CA CYS A 350 -0.48 -15.45 6.00
C CYS A 350 -1.73 -16.12 5.42
N ILE A 351 -2.68 -15.33 4.88
CA ILE A 351 -3.88 -15.86 4.23
C ILE A 351 -3.54 -16.69 3.01
N THR A 352 -2.60 -16.23 2.18
CA THR A 352 -2.13 -16.99 1.00
C THR A 352 -1.57 -18.35 1.40
N LEU A 353 -0.80 -18.42 2.49
CA LEU A 353 -0.27 -19.68 3.03
C LEU A 353 -1.37 -20.53 3.68
N LEU A 354 -2.35 -19.91 4.34
CA LEU A 354 -3.50 -20.60 4.94
C LEU A 354 -4.34 -21.28 3.86
N PHE A 355 -4.64 -20.61 2.74
CA PHE A 355 -5.34 -21.26 1.63
C PHE A 355 -4.62 -22.54 1.20
N ALA A 356 -3.29 -22.52 1.07
CA ALA A 356 -2.53 -23.72 0.74
C ALA A 356 -2.64 -24.84 1.79
N LEU A 357 -2.65 -24.49 3.08
CA LEU A 357 -2.88 -25.47 4.16
C LEU A 357 -4.28 -26.08 4.13
N MET A 358 -5.29 -25.27 3.80
CA MET A 358 -6.69 -25.69 3.78
C MET A 358 -6.99 -26.60 2.58
N PHE A 359 -6.36 -26.34 1.43
CA PHE A 359 -6.46 -27.18 0.24
C PHE A 359 -5.41 -28.31 0.17
N ARG A 360 -4.69 -28.60 1.28
CA ARG A 360 -3.62 -29.62 1.34
C ARG A 360 -3.98 -30.99 0.76
N PHE A 361 -5.23 -31.42 0.93
CA PHE A 361 -5.69 -32.74 0.48
C PHE A 361 -5.74 -32.85 -1.05
N LYS A 362 -5.84 -31.72 -1.76
CA LYS A 362 -5.81 -31.68 -3.24
C LYS A 362 -4.40 -31.82 -3.80
N HIS A 363 -3.36 -31.45 -3.02
CA HIS A 363 -1.96 -31.41 -3.48
C HIS A 363 -0.97 -31.94 -2.42
N PRO A 364 -1.07 -33.22 -2.00
CA PRO A 364 -0.37 -33.76 -0.82
C PRO A 364 1.16 -33.66 -0.85
N LEU A 365 1.77 -33.57 -2.03
CA LEU A 365 3.22 -33.55 -2.25
C LEU A 365 3.79 -32.17 -2.61
N MET A 366 2.93 -31.14 -2.72
CA MET A 366 3.35 -29.85 -3.25
C MET A 366 4.03 -28.96 -2.19
N TYR A 367 3.67 -29.13 -0.91
CA TYR A 367 4.13 -28.27 0.18
C TYR A 367 4.52 -29.04 1.43
N GLU A 368 5.51 -28.52 2.14
CA GLU A 368 5.84 -28.97 3.50
C GLU A 368 4.92 -28.27 4.50
N TYR A 369 3.86 -28.97 4.94
CA TYR A 369 2.82 -28.37 5.79
C TYR A 369 3.32 -27.83 7.11
N GLN A 370 4.39 -28.42 7.66
CA GLN A 370 4.97 -27.96 8.91
C GLN A 370 5.62 -26.59 8.74
N ASP A 371 6.34 -26.39 7.64
CA ASP A 371 6.98 -25.13 7.28
C ASP A 371 5.95 -24.02 7.02
N LEU A 372 4.84 -24.36 6.34
CA LEU A 372 3.73 -23.43 6.14
C LEU A 372 3.13 -22.97 7.48
N ARG A 373 2.89 -23.91 8.41
CA ARG A 373 2.37 -23.60 9.75
C ARG A 373 3.35 -22.75 10.55
N GLU A 374 4.64 -23.03 10.47
CA GLU A 374 5.67 -22.21 11.11
C GLU A 374 5.64 -20.77 10.58
N CYS A 375 5.62 -20.60 9.26
CA CYS A 375 5.49 -19.28 8.63
C CYS A 375 4.23 -18.53 9.11
N ILE A 376 3.07 -19.19 9.08
CA ILE A 376 1.82 -18.58 9.53
C ILE A 376 1.91 -18.13 11.00
N ASN A 377 2.53 -18.94 11.87
CA ASN A 377 2.73 -18.57 13.26
C ASN A 377 3.68 -17.38 13.45
N ILE A 378 4.76 -17.29 12.66
CA ILE A 378 5.66 -16.13 12.65
C ILE A 378 4.90 -14.86 12.28
N GLY A 379 4.16 -14.89 11.16
CA GLY A 379 3.37 -13.74 10.70
C GLY A 379 2.27 -13.36 11.70
N ARG A 380 1.57 -14.34 12.26
CA ARG A 380 0.57 -14.11 13.32
C ARG A 380 1.19 -13.46 14.56
N ALA A 381 2.34 -13.94 15.04
CA ALA A 381 3.02 -13.35 16.19
C ALA A 381 3.41 -11.89 15.93
N PHE A 382 3.91 -11.58 14.73
CA PHE A 382 4.21 -10.21 14.30
C PHE A 382 2.97 -9.32 14.33
N ILE A 383 1.84 -9.79 13.80
CA ILE A 383 0.59 -9.01 13.80
C ILE A 383 0.07 -8.76 15.21
N ARG A 384 0.15 -9.77 16.10
CA ARG A 384 -0.27 -9.65 17.50
C ARG A 384 0.49 -8.57 18.28
N GLU A 385 1.76 -8.35 17.97
CA GLU A 385 2.56 -7.26 18.57
C GLU A 385 1.96 -5.86 18.27
N LEU A 386 1.28 -5.71 17.13
CA LEU A 386 0.77 -4.42 16.65
C LEU A 386 -0.69 -4.13 17.05
N GLU A 387 -1.42 -5.11 17.58
CA GLU A 387 -2.83 -5.00 17.99
C GLU A 387 -3.14 -3.77 18.88
N PRO A 388 -2.33 -3.42 19.89
CA PRO A 388 -2.68 -2.33 20.80
C PRO A 388 -2.80 -0.96 20.11
N ARG A 389 -2.19 -0.79 18.93
CA ARG A 389 -2.09 0.50 18.23
C ARG A 389 -2.72 0.52 16.85
N SER A 390 -2.90 -0.64 16.23
CA SER A 390 -3.34 -0.76 14.84
C SER A 390 -4.63 -1.57 14.76
N SER A 391 -5.71 -0.93 14.32
CA SER A 391 -6.96 -1.64 14.09
C SER A 391 -6.85 -2.72 13.01
N ILE A 392 -6.12 -2.46 11.92
CA ILE A 392 -5.77 -3.47 10.90
C ILE A 392 -5.17 -4.72 11.55
N ALA A 393 -4.28 -4.53 12.54
CA ALA A 393 -3.63 -5.66 13.20
C ALA A 393 -4.60 -6.42 14.11
N ARG A 394 -5.49 -5.73 14.84
CA ARG A 394 -6.55 -6.35 15.65
C ARG A 394 -7.49 -7.20 14.80
N ARG A 395 -7.99 -6.61 13.72
CA ARG A 395 -8.85 -7.30 12.75
C ARG A 395 -8.07 -8.48 12.19
N GLY A 396 -6.95 -8.24 11.53
CA GLY A 396 -6.05 -9.27 11.01
C GLY A 396 -5.79 -10.46 11.95
N ALA A 397 -5.44 -10.20 13.22
CA ALA A 397 -5.21 -11.25 14.22
C ALA A 397 -6.45 -12.12 14.46
N ARG A 398 -7.64 -11.52 14.60
CA ARG A 398 -8.91 -12.25 14.77
C ARG A 398 -9.24 -13.14 13.58
N LEU A 399 -9.05 -12.62 12.36
CA LEU A 399 -9.28 -13.42 11.16
C LEU A 399 -8.30 -14.58 11.07
N LEU A 400 -7.01 -14.32 11.29
CA LEU A 400 -5.99 -15.39 11.29
C LEU A 400 -6.31 -16.44 12.35
N ASP A 401 -6.76 -16.04 13.55
CA ASP A 401 -7.19 -16.96 14.60
C ASP A 401 -8.37 -17.83 14.15
N ALA A 402 -9.38 -17.22 13.52
CA ALA A 402 -10.55 -17.93 13.03
C ALA A 402 -10.21 -18.94 11.91
N LEU A 403 -9.38 -18.54 10.94
CA LEU A 403 -8.94 -19.40 9.85
C LEU A 403 -8.02 -20.54 10.32
N ILE A 404 -7.11 -20.27 11.26
CA ILE A 404 -6.27 -21.32 11.87
C ILE A 404 -7.13 -22.31 12.67
N GLY A 405 -8.11 -21.81 13.44
CA GLY A 405 -9.05 -22.65 14.15
C GLY A 405 -9.84 -23.56 13.20
N PHE A 406 -10.28 -23.01 12.07
CA PHE A 406 -10.95 -23.77 11.02
C PHE A 406 -10.05 -24.86 10.41
N ASP A 407 -8.77 -24.56 10.09
CA ASP A 407 -7.80 -25.53 9.55
C ASP A 407 -7.64 -26.77 10.44
N HIS A 408 -7.70 -26.56 11.77
CA HIS A 408 -7.59 -27.64 12.75
C HIS A 408 -8.84 -28.54 12.80
N THR A 409 -10.01 -28.01 12.45
CA THR A 409 -11.28 -28.74 12.46
C THR A 409 -11.66 -29.34 11.10
N SER A 410 -11.13 -28.79 10.00
CA SER A 410 -11.52 -29.17 8.65
C SER A 410 -10.87 -30.48 8.19
N THR A 411 -11.71 -31.43 7.75
CA THR A 411 -11.33 -32.66 7.02
C THR A 411 -11.90 -32.58 5.61
N ASP A 412 -11.16 -33.07 4.59
CA ASP A 412 -11.49 -33.11 3.14
C ASP A 412 -12.96 -32.79 2.81
N SER A 413 -13.30 -31.50 2.85
CA SER A 413 -14.65 -30.99 2.56
C SER A 413 -14.74 -30.68 1.07
N GLN A 414 -15.91 -30.96 0.48
CA GLN A 414 -16.18 -30.59 -0.90
C GLN A 414 -16.47 -29.09 -1.04
N ASP A 415 -16.90 -28.43 0.05
CA ASP A 415 -17.40 -27.04 0.08
C ASP A 415 -16.51 -26.09 0.90
N ILE A 416 -15.20 -26.35 0.94
CA ILE A 416 -14.20 -25.57 1.72
C ILE A 416 -14.31 -24.05 1.49
N GLU A 417 -14.65 -23.60 0.28
CA GLU A 417 -14.79 -22.16 -0.01
C GLU A 417 -16.01 -21.56 0.69
N LEU A 418 -17.17 -22.22 0.66
CA LEU A 418 -18.35 -21.74 1.38
C LEU A 418 -18.06 -21.65 2.88
N GLU A 419 -17.37 -22.65 3.42
CA GLU A 419 -16.96 -22.68 4.83
C GLU A 419 -15.95 -21.56 5.17
N ILE A 420 -14.98 -21.27 4.29
CA ILE A 420 -14.09 -20.11 4.41
C ILE A 420 -14.90 -18.82 4.44
N GLY A 421 -15.82 -18.64 3.49
CA GLY A 421 -16.70 -17.48 3.39
C GLY A 421 -17.52 -17.28 4.67
N ASP A 422 -18.05 -18.37 5.24
CA ASP A 422 -18.79 -18.34 6.51
C ASP A 422 -17.91 -17.97 7.72
N VAL A 423 -16.65 -18.41 7.73
CA VAL A 423 -15.70 -17.99 8.77
C VAL A 423 -15.44 -16.50 8.67
N ILE A 424 -15.17 -15.98 7.47
CA ILE A 424 -14.89 -14.56 7.26
C ILE A 424 -16.10 -13.71 7.63
N ARG A 425 -17.31 -14.08 7.16
CA ARG A 425 -18.57 -13.39 7.51
C ARG A 425 -18.78 -13.31 9.01
N ARG A 426 -18.55 -14.40 9.75
CA ARG A 426 -18.71 -14.41 11.21
C ARG A 426 -17.72 -13.47 11.90
N VAL A 427 -16.49 -13.40 11.42
CA VAL A 427 -15.50 -12.45 11.94
C VAL A 427 -15.96 -11.01 11.68
N ALA A 428 -16.40 -10.69 10.46
CA ALA A 428 -16.88 -9.35 10.11
C ALA A 428 -18.10 -8.91 10.94
N ILE A 429 -19.09 -9.77 11.16
CA ILE A 429 -20.28 -9.47 11.98
C ILE A 429 -19.89 -9.20 13.45
N ALA A 430 -18.97 -9.99 14.00
CA ALA A 430 -18.50 -9.83 15.37
C ALA A 430 -17.80 -8.48 15.58
N GLU A 431 -17.16 -7.93 14.54
CA GLU A 431 -16.54 -6.61 14.59
C GLU A 431 -17.58 -5.49 14.63
N ASN A 432 -18.57 -5.53 13.73
CA ASN A 432 -19.64 -4.54 13.69
C ASN A 432 -20.45 -4.51 15.02
N SER A 433 -20.66 -5.67 15.64
CA SER A 433 -21.39 -5.77 16.92
C SER A 433 -20.57 -5.22 18.10
N ALA A 434 -19.25 -5.43 18.09
CA ALA A 434 -18.35 -4.88 19.12
C ALA A 434 -18.21 -3.35 19.04
N GLU A 435 -18.42 -2.77 17.85
CA GLU A 435 -18.37 -1.32 17.61
C GLU A 435 -19.70 -0.61 17.92
N THR A 436 -20.84 -1.27 17.70
CA THR A 436 -22.18 -0.68 17.88
C THR A 436 -22.79 -0.92 19.26
N GLY A 437 -22.32 -1.92 20.02
CA GLY A 437 -22.81 -2.21 21.37
C GLY A 437 -24.22 -2.84 21.42
N ASP A 438 -24.77 -3.26 20.29
CA ASP A 438 -26.08 -3.90 20.21
C ASP A 438 -25.97 -5.44 20.32
N GLU A 439 -26.86 -6.06 21.09
CA GLU A 439 -27.07 -7.51 21.12
C GLU A 439 -27.74 -7.97 19.82
N VAL A 440 -27.15 -8.99 19.19
CA VAL A 440 -27.60 -9.57 17.91
C VAL A 440 -29.06 -10.04 18.02
N LEU A 441 -29.96 -9.42 17.26
CA LEU A 441 -31.26 -10.00 16.93
C LEU A 441 -31.08 -10.98 15.77
N ASP A 442 -31.37 -12.25 16.06
CA ASP A 442 -31.34 -13.39 15.14
C ASP A 442 -32.33 -13.16 13.99
N GLY A 443 -31.82 -12.77 12.83
CA GLY A 443 -32.56 -12.54 11.60
C GLY A 443 -32.01 -13.44 10.50
N THR A 444 -32.56 -14.65 10.42
CA THR A 444 -32.38 -15.55 9.29
C THR A 444 -32.94 -14.90 8.03
N ASN A 445 -32.07 -14.50 7.11
CA ASN A 445 -32.47 -14.21 5.74
C ASN A 445 -31.53 -14.94 4.78
N GLU A 446 -32.01 -16.08 4.30
CA GLU A 446 -31.43 -16.89 3.23
C GLU A 446 -31.54 -16.11 1.91
N GLN A 447 -30.51 -15.34 1.57
CA GLN A 447 -30.15 -15.07 0.18
C GLN A 447 -28.69 -15.50 0.00
N GLN A 448 -28.56 -16.66 -0.61
CA GLN A 448 -27.34 -17.42 -0.82
C GLN A 448 -26.73 -16.97 -2.15
N ASP A 449 -26.21 -15.74 -2.18
CA ASP A 449 -25.41 -15.24 -3.29
C ASP A 449 -23.93 -15.55 -3.01
N GLU A 450 -23.24 -16.05 -4.03
CA GLU A 450 -21.88 -16.58 -4.02
C GLU A 450 -20.86 -15.42 -3.89
N LEU A 451 -20.87 -14.72 -2.76
CA LEU A 451 -19.93 -13.64 -2.44
C LEU A 451 -18.48 -14.14 -2.52
N ASP A 452 -17.67 -13.52 -3.38
CA ASP A 452 -16.25 -13.85 -3.55
C ASP A 452 -15.53 -13.64 -2.20
N ILE A 453 -14.85 -14.68 -1.70
CA ILE A 453 -14.04 -14.66 -0.47
C ILE A 453 -13.06 -13.48 -0.43
N LEU A 454 -12.68 -12.98 -1.61
CA LEU A 454 -11.81 -11.83 -1.80
C LEU A 454 -12.52 -10.48 -1.59
N GLU A 455 -13.83 -10.38 -1.87
CA GLU A 455 -14.64 -9.19 -1.56
C GLU A 455 -14.89 -9.06 -0.05
N LEU A 456 -15.13 -10.20 0.62
CA LEU A 456 -15.21 -10.26 2.08
C LEU A 456 -13.89 -9.87 2.77
N TRP A 457 -12.75 -10.05 2.10
CA TRP A 457 -11.44 -9.59 2.56
C TRP A 457 -11.28 -8.07 2.42
N ASP A 458 -11.81 -7.47 1.36
CA ASP A 458 -11.75 -6.02 1.11
C ASP A 458 -12.63 -5.26 2.12
N GLU A 459 -13.83 -5.80 2.42
CA GLU A 459 -14.67 -5.35 3.54
C GLU A 459 -13.90 -5.41 4.88
N PHE A 460 -13.14 -6.50 5.10
CA PHE A 460 -12.41 -6.75 6.33
C PHE A 460 -11.18 -5.86 6.56
N VAL A 461 -10.48 -5.43 5.49
CA VAL A 461 -9.37 -4.47 5.59
C VAL A 461 -9.90 -3.03 5.77
N GLY A 462 -11.23 -2.84 5.68
CA GLY A 462 -11.90 -1.54 5.76
C GLY A 462 -11.84 -0.79 4.44
N GLU A 463 -11.72 -1.47 3.31
CA GLU A 463 -11.83 -0.85 2.00
C GLU A 463 -13.28 -1.02 1.51
N THR A 464 -14.18 -0.21 2.09
CA THR A 464 -15.61 0.00 1.77
C THR A 464 -16.36 -1.09 1.00
N ASP A 465 -17.35 -1.63 1.71
CA ASP A 465 -18.67 -2.08 1.25
C ASP A 465 -19.20 -1.22 0.07
N LEU A 466 -19.01 -1.71 -1.16
CA LEU A 466 -19.66 -1.21 -2.37
C LEU A 466 -20.41 -2.36 -3.03
N ARG A 467 -21.49 -2.82 -2.38
CA ARG A 467 -22.57 -3.53 -3.07
C ARG A 467 -23.26 -2.61 -4.07
N VAL A 468 -22.68 -2.43 -5.24
CA VAL A 468 -23.40 -1.96 -6.43
C VAL A 468 -22.80 -2.65 -7.65
N PHE A 469 -23.69 -3.30 -8.42
CA PHE A 469 -23.44 -4.05 -9.66
C PHE A 469 -23.23 -5.56 -9.55
N GLU A 470 -24.10 -6.25 -8.81
CA GLU A 470 -24.70 -7.45 -9.39
C GLU A 470 -26.12 -7.10 -9.86
N GLY A 471 -26.30 -7.13 -11.18
CA GLY A 471 -27.63 -7.03 -11.80
C GLY A 471 -27.93 -5.81 -12.65
N VAL A 472 -27.02 -5.34 -13.52
CA VAL A 472 -27.40 -4.49 -14.68
C VAL A 472 -26.44 -4.71 -15.87
N TYR A 473 -26.91 -5.53 -16.82
CA TYR A 473 -26.52 -5.75 -18.24
C TYR A 473 -25.14 -6.29 -18.62
#